data_AF-A0A958M9L6-F1
#
_entry.id   AF-A0A958M9L6-F1
#
_cell.length_a   1.000
_cell.length_b   1.000
_cell.length_c   1.000
_cell.angle_alpha   90.00
_cell.angle_beta   90.00
_cell.angle_gamma   90.00
#
_symmetry.space_group_name_H-M   'P 1'
#
loop_
_entity.id
_entity.type
_entity.pdbx_description
1 polymer ?
#
loop_
_entity_poly.entity_id
_entity_poly.type
_entity_poly.pdbx_seq_one_letter_code
_entity_poly.pdbx_strand_id
1 'polypeptide(L)'
;IQNLVDLKMTDKDYFPALLANKILGGGGEARLFLNLREDKGYTYGAYSSISTDKYAPSRFRASASVRNSVTDSAVVAFLDEINRIGTEKVSDEELTNAKAKYTGDFVLALERPETIARYALNIETENLPDNFYQTYLEKINTVTSEQVRKAAEKYFKTKNLRIVVTGKGSEVVENLEKVSFNGKKIPVRYFDKYGEKAEKPSYNKPSGLPEGITATTVLNNYIDAIGGTKKIDNISSLIIRYEADAMGATIMSEEKRMAGKVASTIYRNDTPMMATVATETEAFRKQGDSKIAFPDGMIKEMGNFVGIFPELKMLAGNEAKLTGI
;
A
#
# COMPACT_ATOMS: atom_id res chain seq x y z
N ILE A 1 6.21 -12.25 -4.12
CA ILE A 1 6.47 -12.96 -5.39
C ILE A 1 7.00 -14.36 -5.08
N GLN A 2 6.57 -15.39 -5.80
CA GLN A 2 6.84 -16.79 -5.42
C GLN A 2 6.70 -17.79 -6.58
N ASN A 3 7.39 -18.92 -6.52
CA ASN A 3 7.14 -20.11 -7.35
C ASN A 3 7.43 -21.40 -6.57
N LEU A 4 6.93 -22.52 -7.08
CA LEU A 4 7.32 -23.84 -6.58
C LEU A 4 8.74 -24.20 -7.04
N VAL A 5 9.48 -24.88 -6.18
CA VAL A 5 10.84 -25.37 -6.43
C VAL A 5 10.92 -26.85 -6.10
N ASP A 6 11.58 -27.63 -6.95
CA ASP A 6 11.89 -29.03 -6.70
C ASP A 6 13.37 -29.12 -6.37
N LEU A 7 13.67 -28.90 -5.09
CA LEU A 7 15.04 -28.86 -4.56
C LEU A 7 15.11 -29.71 -3.31
N LYS A 8 16.04 -30.66 -3.32
CA LYS A 8 16.33 -31.58 -2.21
C LYS A 8 17.71 -31.30 -1.66
N MET A 9 17.93 -31.64 -0.39
CA MET A 9 19.25 -31.48 0.25
C MET A 9 20.34 -32.36 -0.38
N THR A 10 19.94 -33.44 -1.06
CA THR A 10 20.83 -34.35 -1.80
C THR A 10 21.22 -33.83 -3.18
N ASP A 11 20.56 -32.80 -3.68
CA ASP A 11 20.79 -32.32 -5.04
C ASP A 11 22.12 -31.56 -5.16
N LYS A 12 22.79 -31.70 -6.32
CA LYS A 12 24.10 -31.06 -6.58
C LYS A 12 24.04 -29.54 -6.53
N ASP A 13 22.87 -28.97 -6.80
CA ASP A 13 22.59 -27.53 -6.81
C ASP A 13 21.99 -27.01 -5.49
N TYR A 14 21.92 -27.83 -4.44
CA TYR A 14 21.51 -27.40 -3.09
C TYR A 14 22.33 -26.22 -2.58
N PHE A 15 23.66 -26.37 -2.44
CA PHE A 15 24.53 -25.29 -1.96
C PHE A 15 24.55 -24.07 -2.89
N PRO A 16 24.64 -24.23 -4.23
CA PRO A 16 24.44 -23.12 -5.16
C PRO A 16 23.11 -22.37 -5.00
N ALA A 17 21.99 -23.06 -4.78
CA ALA A 17 20.68 -22.44 -4.61
C ALA A 17 20.58 -21.65 -3.30
N LEU A 18 21.19 -22.15 -2.23
CA LEU A 18 21.27 -21.44 -0.95
C LEU A 18 22.06 -20.14 -1.08
N LEU A 19 23.21 -20.16 -1.75
CA LEU A 19 24.01 -18.95 -1.99
C LEU A 19 23.30 -17.99 -2.95
N ALA A 20 22.63 -18.49 -3.99
CA ALA A 20 21.80 -17.66 -4.86
C ALA A 20 20.71 -16.92 -4.05
N ASN A 21 20.01 -17.61 -3.15
CA ASN A 21 19.03 -16.96 -2.29
C ASN A 21 19.68 -15.96 -1.32
N LYS A 22 20.87 -16.29 -0.78
CA LYS A 22 21.59 -15.41 0.13
C LYS A 22 21.97 -14.07 -0.52
N ILE A 23 22.47 -14.12 -1.75
CA ILE A 23 22.81 -12.94 -2.57
C ILE A 23 21.55 -12.16 -2.96
N LEU A 24 20.47 -12.84 -3.33
CA LEU A 24 19.24 -12.19 -3.78
C LEU A 24 18.55 -11.42 -2.64
N GLY A 25 18.35 -12.03 -1.48
CA GLY A 25 17.53 -11.44 -0.42
C GLY A 25 17.81 -11.94 0.99
N GLY A 26 19.02 -12.42 1.27
CA GLY A 26 19.40 -13.04 2.53
C GLY A 26 19.83 -12.11 3.66
N GLY A 27 19.68 -10.79 3.51
CA GLY A 27 20.12 -9.79 4.50
C GLY A 27 20.05 -8.35 3.97
N GLY A 28 20.57 -7.40 4.75
CA GLY A 28 20.60 -5.97 4.39
C GLY A 28 21.57 -5.66 3.23
N GLU A 29 22.55 -6.51 3.03
CA GLU A 29 23.56 -6.39 1.95
C GLU A 29 23.11 -7.09 0.65
N ALA A 30 21.94 -7.74 0.66
CA ALA A 30 21.43 -8.51 -0.47
C ALA A 30 20.78 -7.60 -1.52
N ARG A 31 20.78 -8.04 -2.79
CA ARG A 31 20.33 -7.24 -3.95
C ARG A 31 18.93 -6.64 -3.77
N LEU A 32 17.98 -7.42 -3.28
CA LEU A 32 16.61 -6.95 -3.06
C LEU A 32 16.54 -5.83 -2.01
N PHE A 33 17.31 -5.94 -0.94
CA PHE A 33 17.34 -4.91 0.10
C PHE A 33 18.00 -3.64 -0.44
N LEU A 34 19.18 -3.76 -1.06
CA LEU A 34 19.89 -2.62 -1.64
C LEU A 34 19.03 -1.89 -2.68
N ASN A 35 18.35 -2.62 -3.57
CA ASN A 35 17.53 -2.02 -4.62
C ASN A 35 16.22 -1.40 -4.06
N LEU A 36 15.41 -2.17 -3.32
CA LEU A 36 14.09 -1.68 -2.90
C LEU A 36 14.13 -0.76 -1.67
N ARG A 37 15.07 -0.96 -0.75
CA ARG A 37 15.17 -0.20 0.51
C ARG A 37 16.18 0.94 0.44
N GLU A 38 17.41 0.67 0.01
CA GLU A 38 18.49 1.67 0.06
C GLU A 38 18.42 2.63 -1.12
N ASP A 39 18.32 2.12 -2.35
CA ASP A 39 18.26 2.94 -3.56
C ASP A 39 16.88 3.62 -3.73
N LYS A 40 15.80 2.83 -3.75
CA LYS A 40 14.45 3.35 -4.07
C LYS A 40 13.63 3.82 -2.89
N GLY A 41 13.96 3.41 -1.66
CA GLY A 41 13.21 3.78 -0.45
C GLY A 41 11.73 3.34 -0.46
N TYR A 42 11.38 2.26 -1.16
CA TYR A 42 9.99 1.80 -1.32
C TYR A 42 9.44 1.04 -0.11
N THR A 43 10.31 0.35 0.61
CA THR A 43 10.00 -0.55 1.73
C THR A 43 10.88 -0.23 2.92
N TYR A 44 10.59 -0.81 4.08
CA TYR A 44 11.54 -0.92 5.20
C TYR A 44 12.56 -2.05 5.00
N GLY A 45 12.17 -3.11 4.28
CA GLY A 45 13.06 -4.22 3.93
C GLY A 45 12.47 -5.12 2.84
N ALA A 46 13.33 -5.75 2.06
CA ALA A 46 12.98 -6.72 1.03
C ALA A 46 13.90 -7.92 1.12
N TYR A 47 13.30 -9.12 1.14
CA TYR A 47 14.02 -10.36 1.43
C TYR A 47 13.54 -11.50 0.55
N SER A 48 14.33 -12.58 0.50
CA SER A 48 13.97 -13.82 -0.17
C SER A 48 14.36 -15.06 0.64
N SER A 49 13.60 -16.12 0.41
CA SER A 49 13.82 -17.45 0.97
C SER A 49 13.57 -18.51 -0.09
N ILE A 50 14.35 -19.59 -0.01
CA ILE A 50 14.11 -20.84 -0.71
C ILE A 50 14.11 -21.96 0.32
N SER A 51 13.17 -22.89 0.19
CA SER A 51 13.09 -24.08 1.02
C SER A 51 13.28 -25.35 0.18
N THR A 52 13.56 -26.46 0.87
CA THR A 52 13.72 -27.79 0.29
C THR A 52 12.69 -28.75 0.86
N ASP A 53 12.37 -29.80 0.12
CA ASP A 53 11.50 -30.88 0.59
C ASP A 53 11.80 -32.18 -0.19
N LYS A 54 11.88 -33.31 0.52
CA LYS A 54 12.23 -34.62 -0.06
C LYS A 54 11.12 -35.20 -0.94
N TYR A 55 9.87 -34.94 -0.59
CA TYR A 55 8.69 -35.66 -1.07
C TYR A 55 7.83 -34.85 -2.03
N ALA A 56 7.80 -33.53 -1.86
CA ALA A 56 6.94 -32.63 -2.63
C ALA A 56 7.71 -31.39 -3.10
N PRO A 57 7.19 -30.66 -4.11
CA PRO A 57 7.73 -29.35 -4.44
C PRO A 57 7.63 -28.39 -3.25
N SER A 58 8.75 -27.74 -2.94
CA SER A 58 8.86 -26.70 -1.93
C SER A 58 8.61 -25.31 -2.56
N ARG A 59 9.00 -24.21 -1.88
CA ARG A 59 8.67 -22.85 -2.29
C ARG A 59 9.89 -21.92 -2.29
N PHE A 60 10.02 -21.14 -3.37
CA PHE A 60 10.77 -19.89 -3.38
C PHE A 60 9.81 -18.72 -3.13
N ARG A 61 10.22 -17.76 -2.29
CA ARG A 61 9.46 -16.54 -2.02
C ARG A 61 10.40 -15.36 -1.84
N ALA A 62 10.11 -14.26 -2.55
CA ALA A 62 10.63 -12.93 -2.31
C ALA A 62 9.50 -11.97 -1.91
N SER A 63 9.70 -11.12 -0.91
CA SER A 63 8.64 -10.24 -0.39
C SER A 63 9.15 -8.97 0.27
N ALA A 64 8.31 -7.94 0.24
CA ALA A 64 8.43 -6.68 0.95
C ALA A 64 7.02 -6.13 1.23
N SER A 65 6.92 -5.21 2.19
CA SER A 65 5.74 -4.37 2.40
C SER A 65 6.06 -2.96 1.93
N VAL A 66 5.32 -2.45 0.95
CA VAL A 66 5.61 -1.17 0.29
C VAL A 66 4.43 -0.21 0.42
N ARG A 67 4.66 1.08 0.20
CA ARG A 67 3.57 2.08 0.10
C ARG A 67 2.72 1.78 -1.14
N ASN A 68 1.41 2.03 -1.05
CA ASN A 68 0.47 1.77 -2.14
C ASN A 68 0.93 2.42 -3.47
N SER A 69 1.39 3.67 -3.40
CA SER A 69 1.82 4.46 -4.57
C SER A 69 3.00 3.90 -5.36
N VAL A 70 3.75 2.94 -4.82
CA VAL A 70 4.93 2.34 -5.49
C VAL A 70 4.78 0.83 -5.70
N THR A 71 3.57 0.29 -5.58
CA THR A 71 3.32 -1.16 -5.61
C THR A 71 3.70 -1.78 -6.96
N ASP A 72 3.29 -1.14 -8.06
CA ASP A 72 3.62 -1.51 -9.43
C ASP A 72 5.14 -1.44 -9.69
N SER A 73 5.77 -0.34 -9.25
CA SER A 73 7.22 -0.14 -9.39
C SER A 73 8.02 -1.15 -8.57
N ALA A 74 7.57 -1.50 -7.37
CA ALA A 74 8.17 -2.54 -6.55
C ALA A 74 8.06 -3.92 -7.20
N VAL A 75 6.92 -4.24 -7.82
CA VAL A 75 6.74 -5.49 -8.58
C VAL A 75 7.79 -5.61 -9.69
N VAL A 76 7.99 -4.55 -10.48
CA VAL A 76 9.01 -4.51 -11.53
C VAL A 76 10.41 -4.72 -10.93
N ALA A 77 10.76 -3.98 -9.86
CA ALA A 77 12.08 -4.10 -9.21
C ALA A 77 12.38 -5.52 -8.71
N PHE A 78 11.40 -6.22 -8.14
CA PHE A 78 11.57 -7.63 -7.78
C PHE A 78 11.82 -8.52 -9.00
N LEU A 79 11.06 -8.33 -10.07
CA LEU A 79 11.19 -9.15 -11.27
C LEU A 79 12.54 -8.92 -11.96
N ASP A 80 13.02 -7.67 -11.98
CA ASP A 80 14.34 -7.31 -12.48
C ASP A 80 15.43 -8.05 -11.71
N GLU A 81 15.47 -7.93 -10.37
CA GLU A 81 16.51 -8.59 -9.57
C GLU A 81 16.47 -10.11 -9.66
N ILE A 82 15.26 -10.70 -9.68
CA ILE A 82 15.08 -12.15 -9.85
C ILE A 82 15.57 -12.59 -11.23
N ASN A 83 15.33 -11.79 -12.28
CA ASN A 83 15.83 -12.10 -13.62
C ASN A 83 17.35 -11.96 -13.69
N ARG A 84 17.89 -10.86 -13.19
CA ARG A 84 19.33 -10.54 -13.22
C ARG A 84 20.16 -11.62 -12.55
N ILE A 85 19.77 -12.13 -11.39
CA ILE A 85 20.55 -13.20 -10.72
C ILE A 85 20.57 -14.52 -11.52
N GLY A 86 19.56 -14.77 -12.37
CA GLY A 86 19.53 -15.92 -13.27
C GLY A 86 20.25 -15.71 -14.60
N THR A 87 20.37 -14.46 -15.07
CA THR A 87 20.95 -14.14 -16.39
C THR A 87 22.36 -13.57 -16.32
N GLU A 88 22.73 -12.91 -15.23
CA GLU A 88 24.02 -12.26 -15.01
C GLU A 88 24.85 -13.07 -14.00
N LYS A 89 26.15 -13.19 -14.24
CA LYS A 89 27.06 -13.78 -13.27
C LYS A 89 27.17 -12.85 -12.06
N VAL A 90 27.03 -13.40 -10.85
CA VAL A 90 27.28 -12.64 -9.61
C VAL A 90 28.74 -12.23 -9.51
N SER A 91 29.01 -11.07 -8.91
CA SER A 91 30.39 -10.61 -8.74
C SER A 91 31.13 -11.47 -7.72
N ASP A 92 32.47 -11.47 -7.79
CA ASP A 92 33.29 -12.22 -6.84
C ASP A 92 33.16 -11.66 -5.41
N GLU A 93 32.92 -10.35 -5.29
CA GLU A 93 32.63 -9.68 -4.02
C GLU A 93 31.29 -10.14 -3.42
N GLU A 94 30.21 -10.15 -4.23
CA GLU A 94 28.90 -10.64 -3.80
C GLU A 94 28.96 -12.09 -3.32
N LEU A 95 29.68 -12.95 -4.06
CA LEU A 95 29.85 -14.35 -3.69
C LEU A 95 30.68 -14.50 -2.40
N THR A 96 31.76 -13.73 -2.27
CA THR A 96 32.62 -13.75 -1.07
C THR A 96 31.84 -13.31 0.16
N ASN A 97 31.11 -12.20 0.07
CA ASN A 97 30.28 -11.68 1.14
C ASN A 97 29.17 -12.66 1.52
N ALA A 98 28.52 -13.28 0.54
CA ALA A 98 27.50 -14.29 0.79
C ALA A 98 28.05 -15.53 1.50
N LYS A 99 29.23 -16.03 1.11
CA LYS A 99 29.90 -17.16 1.78
C LYS A 99 30.30 -16.82 3.21
N ALA A 100 30.88 -15.65 3.44
CA ALA A 100 31.27 -15.18 4.77
C ALA A 100 30.04 -15.05 5.69
N LYS A 101 28.97 -14.41 5.19
CA LYS A 101 27.71 -14.26 5.92
C LYS A 101 27.06 -15.62 6.22
N TYR A 102 27.02 -16.52 5.24
CA TYR A 102 26.48 -17.86 5.44
C TYR A 102 27.27 -18.64 6.50
N THR A 103 28.59 -18.51 6.50
CA THR A 103 29.47 -19.14 7.50
C THR A 103 29.18 -18.59 8.90
N GLY A 104 29.09 -17.27 9.05
CA GLY A 104 28.74 -16.64 10.32
C GLY A 104 27.37 -17.08 10.85
N ASP A 105 26.35 -17.06 9.99
CA ASP A 105 25.00 -17.50 10.34
C ASP A 105 24.98 -18.99 10.77
N PHE A 106 25.76 -19.84 10.08
CA PHE A 106 25.87 -21.26 10.41
C PHE A 106 26.50 -21.49 11.79
N VAL A 107 27.60 -20.77 12.10
CA VAL A 107 28.27 -20.89 13.41
C VAL A 107 27.36 -20.42 14.54
N LEU A 108 26.71 -19.26 14.39
CA LEU A 108 25.77 -18.75 15.39
C LEU A 108 24.57 -19.69 15.59
N ALA A 109 24.09 -20.33 14.52
CA ALA A 109 22.97 -21.26 14.62
C ALA A 109 23.29 -22.50 15.46
N LEU A 110 24.56 -22.91 15.57
CA LEU A 110 25.01 -24.06 16.37
C LEU A 110 24.92 -23.82 17.89
N GLU A 111 24.80 -22.56 18.34
CA GLU A 111 24.60 -22.23 19.76
C GLU A 111 23.23 -22.71 20.28
N ARG A 112 22.29 -22.99 19.37
CA ARG A 112 20.93 -23.43 19.69
C ARG A 112 20.83 -24.96 19.66
N PRO A 113 20.50 -25.62 20.79
CA PRO A 113 20.37 -27.08 20.84
C PRO A 113 19.36 -27.64 19.83
N GLU A 114 18.29 -26.91 19.53
CA GLU A 114 17.28 -27.36 18.57
C GLU A 114 17.81 -27.42 17.14
N THR A 115 18.81 -26.59 16.80
CA THR A 115 19.49 -26.65 15.50
C THR A 115 20.27 -27.96 15.39
N ILE A 116 21.03 -28.34 16.42
CA ILE A 116 21.80 -29.58 16.43
C ILE A 116 20.87 -30.79 16.32
N ALA A 117 19.77 -30.80 17.08
CA ALA A 117 18.76 -31.85 16.98
C ALA A 117 18.14 -31.93 15.57
N ARG A 118 17.87 -30.78 14.94
CA ARG A 118 17.38 -30.73 13.54
C ARG A 118 18.40 -31.30 12.57
N TYR A 119 19.70 -31.04 12.76
CA TYR A 119 20.75 -31.56 11.89
C TYR A 119 20.83 -33.09 11.94
N ALA A 120 20.81 -33.67 13.14
CA ALA A 120 20.75 -35.12 13.32
C ALA A 120 19.50 -35.72 12.66
N LEU A 121 18.33 -35.09 12.88
CA LEU A 121 17.09 -35.54 12.24
C LEU A 121 17.17 -35.47 10.72
N ASN A 122 17.68 -34.37 10.16
CA ASN A 122 17.80 -34.20 8.72
C ASN A 122 18.74 -35.24 8.09
N ILE A 123 19.83 -35.64 8.77
CA ILE A 123 20.71 -36.72 8.27
C ILE A 123 19.88 -37.98 8.00
N GLU A 124 19.10 -38.40 9.00
CA GLU A 124 18.27 -39.60 8.92
C GLU A 124 17.11 -39.44 7.93
N THR A 125 16.35 -38.35 8.02
CA THR A 125 15.10 -38.19 7.25
C THR A 125 15.35 -37.81 5.80
N GLU A 126 16.45 -37.13 5.48
CA GLU A 126 16.79 -36.69 4.13
C GLU A 126 17.77 -37.64 3.41
N ASN A 127 18.15 -38.75 4.06
CA ASN A 127 19.16 -39.71 3.58
C ASN A 127 20.50 -39.02 3.25
N LEU A 128 20.99 -38.18 4.16
CA LEU A 128 22.25 -37.46 3.97
C LEU A 128 23.42 -38.30 4.49
N PRO A 129 24.65 -38.08 3.99
CA PRO A 129 25.84 -38.64 4.60
C PRO A 129 26.01 -38.19 6.06
N ASP A 130 26.54 -39.06 6.93
CA ASP A 130 26.78 -38.75 8.35
C ASP A 130 27.66 -37.50 8.55
N ASN A 131 28.57 -37.25 7.61
CA ASN A 131 29.47 -36.10 7.61
C ASN A 131 28.90 -34.86 6.88
N PHE A 132 27.60 -34.84 6.56
CA PHE A 132 27.00 -33.77 5.75
C PHE A 132 27.19 -32.40 6.38
N TYR A 133 26.94 -32.26 7.68
CA TYR A 133 27.12 -30.99 8.40
C TYR A 133 28.59 -30.70 8.74
N GLN A 134 29.44 -31.72 8.83
CA GLN A 134 30.89 -31.55 9.02
C GLN A 134 31.55 -30.94 7.78
N THR A 135 31.12 -31.35 6.58
CA THR A 135 31.63 -30.88 5.28
C THR A 135 30.83 -29.71 4.70
N TYR A 136 29.85 -29.18 5.44
CA TYR A 136 28.86 -28.24 4.91
C TYR A 136 29.48 -26.91 4.45
N LEU A 137 30.33 -26.31 5.30
CA LEU A 137 31.01 -25.06 4.99
C LEU A 137 32.05 -25.22 3.87
N GLU A 138 32.73 -26.37 3.80
CA GLU A 138 33.62 -26.71 2.69
C GLU A 138 32.84 -26.70 1.36
N LYS A 139 31.70 -27.40 1.32
CA LYS A 139 30.82 -27.44 0.13
C LYS A 139 30.33 -26.05 -0.26
N ILE A 140 29.89 -25.22 0.69
CA ILE A 140 29.55 -23.81 0.45
C ILE A 140 30.72 -23.04 -0.18
N ASN A 141 31.94 -23.20 0.34
CA ASN A 141 33.12 -22.48 -0.13
C ASN A 141 33.58 -22.91 -1.53
N THR A 142 33.31 -24.15 -1.95
CA THR A 142 33.60 -24.63 -3.31
C THR A 142 32.65 -24.10 -4.39
N VAL A 143 31.51 -23.51 -4.01
CA VAL A 143 30.53 -23.00 -4.99
C VAL A 143 31.12 -21.84 -5.79
N THR A 144 30.93 -21.88 -7.11
CA THR A 144 31.36 -20.85 -8.07
C THR A 144 30.20 -19.95 -8.48
N SER A 145 30.50 -18.74 -8.94
CA SER A 145 29.48 -17.77 -9.41
C SER A 145 28.64 -18.32 -10.57
N GLU A 146 29.20 -19.19 -11.41
CA GLU A 146 28.45 -19.82 -12.51
C GLU A 146 27.45 -20.86 -12.00
N GLN A 147 27.81 -21.63 -10.96
CA GLN A 147 26.86 -22.54 -10.31
C GLN A 147 25.74 -21.77 -9.63
N VAL A 148 26.03 -20.63 -9.00
CA VAL A 148 25.02 -19.74 -8.42
C VAL A 148 24.05 -19.25 -9.50
N ARG A 149 24.56 -18.72 -10.62
CA ARG A 149 23.74 -18.25 -11.73
C ARG A 149 22.84 -19.37 -12.28
N LYS A 150 23.40 -20.55 -12.54
CA LYS A 150 22.64 -21.72 -13.03
C LYS A 150 21.56 -22.17 -12.04
N ALA A 151 21.85 -22.17 -10.74
CA ALA A 151 20.86 -22.51 -9.72
C ALA A 151 19.75 -21.46 -9.65
N ALA A 152 20.10 -20.17 -9.70
CA ALA A 152 19.13 -19.08 -9.75
C ALA A 152 18.22 -19.18 -10.99
N GLU A 153 18.80 -19.42 -12.17
CA GLU A 153 18.05 -19.66 -13.42
C GLU A 153 17.07 -20.83 -13.30
N LYS A 154 17.51 -21.93 -12.68
CA LYS A 154 16.69 -23.14 -12.49
C LYS A 154 15.54 -22.94 -11.50
N TYR A 155 15.80 -22.25 -10.38
CA TYR A 155 14.89 -22.21 -9.23
C TYR A 155 14.06 -20.92 -9.12
N PHE A 156 14.56 -19.77 -9.57
CA PHE A 156 13.86 -18.49 -9.48
C PHE A 156 13.16 -18.17 -10.81
N LYS A 157 12.11 -18.95 -11.11
CA LYS A 157 11.52 -19.06 -12.44
C LYS A 157 10.69 -17.84 -12.84
N THR A 158 11.30 -16.80 -13.42
CA THR A 158 10.63 -15.56 -13.89
C THR A 158 9.39 -15.81 -14.76
N LYS A 159 9.38 -16.89 -15.56
CA LYS A 159 8.24 -17.27 -16.43
C LYS A 159 7.03 -17.83 -15.68
N ASN A 160 7.21 -18.37 -14.47
CA ASN A 160 6.17 -19.06 -13.68
C ASN A 160 6.03 -18.47 -12.26
N LEU A 161 6.40 -17.20 -12.07
CA LEU A 161 6.19 -16.51 -10.80
C LEU A 161 4.72 -16.17 -10.60
N ARG A 162 4.25 -16.40 -9.37
CA ARG A 162 2.98 -15.86 -8.87
C ARG A 162 3.29 -14.62 -8.04
N ILE A 163 2.64 -13.52 -8.40
CA ILE A 163 2.70 -12.25 -7.70
C ILE A 163 1.40 -12.12 -6.93
N VAL A 164 1.50 -11.99 -5.61
CA VAL A 164 0.35 -11.82 -4.73
C VAL A 164 0.52 -10.47 -4.06
N VAL A 165 -0.47 -9.60 -4.21
CA VAL A 165 -0.50 -8.25 -3.67
C VAL A 165 -1.75 -8.14 -2.80
N THR A 166 -1.57 -7.64 -1.57
CA THR A 166 -2.64 -7.38 -0.62
C THR A 166 -2.50 -5.93 -0.15
N GLY A 167 -3.53 -5.12 -0.35
CA GLY A 167 -3.50 -3.69 -0.02
C GLY A 167 -4.79 -3.01 -0.43
N LYS A 168 -4.80 -1.67 -0.39
CA LYS A 168 -5.96 -0.86 -0.77
C LYS A 168 -6.12 -0.86 -2.29
N GLY A 169 -6.94 -1.78 -2.78
CA GLY A 169 -7.10 -2.05 -4.21
C GLY A 169 -7.43 -0.81 -5.06
N SER A 170 -8.19 0.15 -4.51
CA SER A 170 -8.54 1.41 -5.20
C SER A 170 -7.32 2.25 -5.58
N GLU A 171 -6.19 2.07 -4.90
CA GLU A 171 -4.96 2.84 -5.12
C GLU A 171 -3.92 2.10 -5.94
N VAL A 172 -4.03 0.77 -6.07
CA VAL A 172 -2.96 -0.06 -6.67
C VAL A 172 -3.39 -0.76 -7.96
N VAL A 173 -4.68 -1.07 -8.13
CA VAL A 173 -5.14 -1.95 -9.22
C VAL A 173 -4.86 -1.36 -10.60
N GLU A 174 -5.15 -0.08 -10.80
CA GLU A 174 -4.98 0.54 -12.11
C GLU A 174 -3.52 0.51 -12.60
N ASN A 175 -2.57 0.81 -11.71
CA ASN A 175 -1.15 0.79 -12.05
C ASN A 175 -0.63 -0.64 -12.21
N LEU A 176 -1.07 -1.58 -11.37
CA LEU A 176 -0.71 -3.01 -11.50
C LEU A 176 -1.19 -3.61 -12.83
N GLU A 177 -2.37 -3.21 -13.30
CA GLU A 177 -2.89 -3.64 -14.61
C GLU A 177 -2.08 -3.07 -15.79
N LYS A 178 -1.23 -2.07 -15.59
CA LYS A 178 -0.35 -1.52 -16.64
C LYS A 178 1.05 -2.15 -16.63
N VAL A 179 1.40 -2.88 -15.57
CA VAL A 179 2.73 -3.49 -15.43
C VAL A 179 2.99 -4.49 -16.56
N SER A 180 4.15 -4.33 -17.18
CA SER A 180 4.69 -5.25 -18.17
C SER A 180 6.13 -5.59 -17.78
N PHE A 181 6.54 -6.83 -18.06
CA PHE A 181 7.88 -7.31 -17.79
C PHE A 181 8.39 -8.08 -19.01
N ASN A 182 9.60 -7.77 -19.48
CA ASN A 182 10.18 -8.33 -20.71
C ASN A 182 9.23 -8.27 -21.92
N GLY A 183 8.58 -7.12 -22.12
CA GLY A 183 7.65 -6.89 -23.23
C GLY A 183 6.30 -7.61 -23.11
N LYS A 184 6.03 -8.29 -21.98
CA LYS A 184 4.76 -9.00 -21.74
C LYS A 184 4.01 -8.38 -20.59
N LYS A 185 2.73 -8.07 -20.83
CA LYS A 185 1.81 -7.59 -19.81
C LYS A 185 1.58 -8.67 -18.74
N ILE A 186 1.65 -8.30 -17.46
CA ILE A 186 1.38 -9.24 -16.37
C ILE A 186 -0.14 -9.33 -16.18
N PRO A 187 -0.76 -10.52 -16.29
CA PRO A 187 -2.19 -10.66 -16.09
C PRO A 187 -2.55 -10.50 -14.61
N VAL A 188 -3.42 -9.55 -14.32
CA VAL A 188 -3.98 -9.35 -12.96
C VAL A 188 -5.25 -10.17 -12.83
N ARG A 189 -5.36 -10.92 -11.72
CA ARG A 189 -6.55 -11.70 -11.36
C ARG A 189 -6.97 -11.30 -9.96
N TYR A 190 -8.28 -11.23 -9.74
CA TYR A 190 -8.88 -10.80 -8.48
C TYR A 190 -9.39 -12.01 -7.71
N PHE A 191 -9.22 -11.96 -6.40
CA PHE A 191 -9.64 -13.01 -5.48
C PHE A 191 -10.24 -12.37 -4.24
N ASP A 192 -11.24 -13.03 -3.66
CA ASP A 192 -11.84 -12.61 -2.40
C ASP A 192 -11.01 -13.06 -1.18
N LYS A 193 -11.53 -12.81 0.04
CA LYS A 193 -10.86 -13.19 1.29
C LYS A 193 -10.75 -14.70 1.52
N TYR A 194 -11.48 -15.51 0.76
CA TYR A 194 -11.43 -16.96 0.80
C TYR A 194 -10.54 -17.56 -0.29
N GLY A 195 -10.00 -16.71 -1.18
CA GLY A 195 -9.16 -17.13 -2.30
C GLY A 195 -9.98 -17.61 -3.51
N GLU A 196 -11.28 -17.34 -3.53
CA GLU A 196 -12.14 -17.63 -4.66
C GLU A 196 -11.99 -16.54 -5.72
N LYS A 197 -12.08 -16.92 -7.00
CA LYS A 197 -11.93 -15.97 -8.11
C LYS A 197 -13.07 -14.96 -8.06
N ALA A 198 -12.72 -13.68 -8.08
CA ALA A 198 -13.65 -12.57 -8.07
C ALA A 198 -13.55 -11.74 -9.37
N GLU A 199 -14.56 -10.91 -9.60
CA GLU A 199 -14.49 -9.85 -10.60
C GLU A 199 -13.60 -8.70 -10.13
N LYS A 200 -13.23 -7.80 -11.07
CA LYS A 200 -12.49 -6.58 -10.74
C LYS A 200 -13.31 -5.75 -9.73
N PRO A 201 -12.74 -5.39 -8.57
CA PRO A 201 -13.49 -4.60 -7.60
C PRO A 201 -13.85 -3.23 -8.18
N SER A 202 -15.10 -2.79 -7.95
CA SER A 202 -15.57 -1.46 -8.31
C SER A 202 -15.41 -0.51 -7.13
N TYR A 203 -14.54 0.48 -7.26
CA TYR A 203 -14.26 1.48 -6.22
C TYR A 203 -15.08 2.77 -6.36
N ASN A 204 -15.84 2.91 -7.45
CA ASN A 204 -16.69 4.08 -7.71
C ASN A 204 -18.05 4.03 -6.99
N LYS A 205 -18.31 2.94 -6.27
CA LYS A 205 -19.46 2.81 -5.39
C LYS A 205 -18.94 2.53 -3.98
N PRO A 206 -19.30 3.34 -2.97
CA PRO A 206 -19.08 2.93 -1.59
C PRO A 206 -19.66 1.54 -1.38
N SER A 207 -18.80 0.59 -1.03
CA SER A 207 -19.19 -0.80 -0.78
C SER A 207 -20.23 -0.83 0.33
N GLY A 208 -21.37 -1.50 0.08
CA GLY A 208 -22.43 -1.66 1.09
C GLY A 208 -23.54 -0.62 1.05
N LEU A 209 -23.59 0.29 0.06
CA LEU A 209 -24.78 1.11 -0.16
C LEU A 209 -25.95 0.24 -0.64
N PRO A 210 -27.15 0.38 -0.03
CA PRO A 210 -28.36 -0.19 -0.58
C PRO A 210 -28.58 0.23 -2.05
N GLU A 211 -29.20 -0.65 -2.84
CA GLU A 211 -29.56 -0.32 -4.22
C GLU A 211 -30.42 0.96 -4.26
N GLY A 212 -30.11 1.86 -5.18
CA GLY A 212 -30.83 3.12 -5.37
C GLY A 212 -30.31 4.32 -4.57
N ILE A 213 -29.35 4.14 -3.65
CA ILE A 213 -28.75 5.27 -2.93
C ILE A 213 -27.70 5.99 -3.78
N THR A 214 -27.94 7.27 -4.04
CA THR A 214 -27.08 8.23 -4.76
C THR A 214 -26.93 9.53 -3.95
N ALA A 215 -25.99 10.40 -4.32
CA ALA A 215 -25.88 11.72 -3.68
C ALA A 215 -27.20 12.50 -3.80
N THR A 216 -27.86 12.43 -4.96
CA THR A 216 -29.16 13.05 -5.22
C THR A 216 -30.25 12.51 -4.30
N THR A 217 -30.36 11.19 -4.13
CA THR A 217 -31.39 10.62 -3.24
C THR A 217 -31.15 10.99 -1.78
N VAL A 218 -29.88 11.07 -1.33
CA VAL A 218 -29.56 11.50 0.05
C VAL A 218 -29.96 12.95 0.28
N LEU A 219 -29.61 13.85 -0.64
CA LEU A 219 -29.96 15.27 -0.55
C LEU A 219 -31.48 15.50 -0.60
N ASN A 220 -32.19 14.78 -1.48
CA ASN A 220 -33.66 14.84 -1.55
C ASN A 220 -34.31 14.35 -0.25
N ASN A 221 -33.86 13.21 0.30
CA ASN A 221 -34.38 12.69 1.56
C ASN A 221 -34.16 13.68 2.72
N TYR A 222 -33.02 14.37 2.75
CA TYR A 222 -32.76 15.42 3.73
C TYR A 222 -33.75 16.60 3.58
N ILE A 223 -33.95 17.09 2.36
CA ILE A 223 -34.90 18.17 2.07
C ILE A 223 -36.32 17.79 2.48
N ASP A 224 -36.75 16.58 2.19
CA ASP A 224 -38.07 16.08 2.59
C ASP A 224 -38.18 16.01 4.12
N ALA A 225 -37.14 15.54 4.82
CA ALA A 225 -37.12 15.43 6.27
C ALA A 225 -37.22 16.79 6.98
N ILE A 226 -36.63 17.85 6.41
CA ILE A 226 -36.73 19.21 6.97
C ILE A 226 -37.99 19.98 6.53
N GLY A 227 -38.90 19.33 5.78
CA GLY A 227 -40.23 19.87 5.45
C GLY A 227 -40.52 20.05 3.96
N GLY A 228 -39.61 19.67 3.07
CA GLY A 228 -39.76 19.70 1.62
C GLY A 228 -39.51 21.07 0.99
N THR A 229 -39.24 21.08 -0.32
CA THR A 229 -38.87 22.28 -1.09
C THR A 229 -39.86 23.42 -0.94
N LYS A 230 -41.16 23.15 -1.04
CA LYS A 230 -42.22 24.17 -0.93
C LYS A 230 -42.19 24.97 0.37
N LYS A 231 -41.84 24.33 1.51
CA LYS A 231 -41.77 25.04 2.80
C LYS A 231 -40.46 25.79 2.94
N ILE A 232 -39.37 25.18 2.46
CA ILE A 232 -38.04 25.79 2.44
C ILE A 232 -38.02 27.06 1.59
N ASP A 233 -38.66 27.04 0.41
CA ASP A 233 -38.69 28.18 -0.52
C ASP A 233 -39.39 29.42 0.07
N ASN A 234 -40.23 29.25 1.09
CA ASN A 234 -40.88 30.36 1.80
C ASN A 234 -40.00 30.99 2.89
N ILE A 235 -38.83 30.41 3.19
CA ILE A 235 -37.88 30.95 4.17
C ILE A 235 -37.07 32.05 3.49
N SER A 236 -37.09 33.27 4.03
CA SER A 236 -36.38 34.42 3.49
C SER A 236 -34.99 34.63 4.10
N SER A 237 -34.78 34.14 5.32
CA SER A 237 -33.50 34.17 6.02
C SER A 237 -33.44 33.12 7.13
N LEU A 238 -32.23 32.71 7.48
CA LEU A 238 -31.95 31.77 8.55
C LEU A 238 -30.82 32.30 9.42
N ILE A 239 -30.99 32.22 10.74
CA ILE A 239 -29.92 32.48 11.71
C ILE A 239 -29.69 31.19 12.49
N ILE A 240 -28.46 30.68 12.43
CA ILE A 240 -28.03 29.50 13.19
C ILE A 240 -27.02 29.98 14.24
N ARG A 241 -27.24 29.62 15.50
CA ARG A 241 -26.33 29.95 16.60
C ARG A 241 -25.83 28.67 17.26
N TYR A 242 -24.52 28.57 17.40
CA TYR A 242 -23.85 27.55 18.18
C TYR A 242 -23.16 28.24 19.35
N GLU A 243 -23.31 27.68 20.55
CA GLU A 243 -22.69 28.21 21.76
C GLU A 243 -21.98 27.07 22.48
N ALA A 244 -20.76 27.33 22.95
CA ALA A 244 -19.98 26.38 23.72
C ALA A 244 -19.08 27.11 24.72
N ASP A 245 -18.93 26.52 25.90
CA ASP A 245 -17.97 27.00 26.90
C ASP A 245 -16.62 26.29 26.73
N ALA A 246 -15.55 27.07 26.57
CA ALA A 246 -14.19 26.55 26.44
C ALA A 246 -13.19 27.44 27.19
N MET A 247 -12.37 26.82 28.05
CA MET A 247 -11.29 27.50 28.80
C MET A 247 -11.77 28.74 29.59
N GLY A 248 -12.96 28.67 30.18
CA GLY A 248 -13.53 29.77 30.98
C GLY A 248 -14.04 30.96 30.17
N ALA A 249 -14.23 30.81 28.85
CA ALA A 249 -14.88 31.79 28.00
C ALA A 249 -16.01 31.12 27.19
N THR A 250 -17.08 31.88 26.94
CA THR A 250 -18.17 31.46 26.06
C THR A 250 -17.81 31.81 24.63
N ILE A 251 -17.78 30.80 23.77
CA ILE A 251 -17.55 30.95 22.32
C ILE A 251 -18.88 30.72 21.62
N MET A 252 -19.31 31.73 20.86
CA MET A 252 -20.53 31.65 20.06
C MET A 252 -20.20 31.81 18.57
N SER A 253 -20.79 30.97 17.74
CA SER A 253 -20.79 31.12 16.28
C SER A 253 -22.20 31.45 15.82
N GLU A 254 -22.38 32.60 15.17
CA GLU A 254 -23.63 33.00 14.54
C GLU A 254 -23.47 32.97 13.02
N GLU A 255 -24.29 32.18 12.34
CA GLU A 255 -24.37 32.11 10.89
C GLU A 255 -25.69 32.68 10.40
N LYS A 256 -25.62 33.71 9.55
CA LYS A 256 -26.77 34.33 8.88
C LYS A 256 -26.76 33.95 7.42
N ARG A 257 -27.82 33.32 6.96
CA ARG A 257 -28.00 32.91 5.57
C ARG A 257 -29.18 33.64 4.95
N MET A 258 -28.98 34.09 3.71
CA MET A 258 -29.99 34.69 2.86
C MET A 258 -29.79 34.18 1.43
N ALA A 259 -30.70 34.50 0.51
CA ALA A 259 -30.53 34.18 -0.90
C ALA A 259 -29.16 34.68 -1.42
N GLY A 260 -28.35 33.75 -1.97
CA GLY A 260 -27.05 34.05 -2.60
C GLY A 260 -25.92 34.50 -1.67
N LYS A 261 -26.12 34.54 -0.33
CA LYS A 261 -25.09 35.02 0.60
C LYS A 261 -25.17 34.39 1.98
N VAL A 262 -24.02 34.31 2.64
CA VAL A 262 -23.87 33.84 4.01
C VAL A 262 -22.85 34.71 4.75
N ALA A 263 -23.10 34.93 6.04
CA ALA A 263 -22.16 35.56 6.94
C ALA A 263 -22.05 34.74 8.23
N SER A 264 -20.84 34.35 8.61
CA SER A 264 -20.56 33.69 9.89
C SER A 264 -19.74 34.64 10.77
N THR A 265 -20.15 34.83 12.02
CA THR A 265 -19.43 35.67 13.00
C THR A 265 -19.13 34.84 14.24
N ILE A 266 -17.86 34.83 14.65
CA ILE A 266 -17.42 34.21 15.90
C ILE A 266 -17.34 35.29 16.98
N TYR A 267 -17.95 35.01 18.11
CA TYR A 267 -17.95 35.83 19.32
C TYR A 267 -17.20 35.11 20.43
N ARG A 268 -16.54 35.88 21.28
CA ARG A 268 -15.98 35.43 22.55
C ARG A 268 -16.49 36.35 23.65
N ASN A 269 -17.19 35.80 24.64
CA ASN A 269 -17.85 36.56 25.70
C ASN A 269 -18.67 37.73 25.09
N ASP A 270 -19.55 37.41 24.15
CA ASP A 270 -20.40 38.34 23.39
C ASP A 270 -19.68 39.39 22.53
N THR A 271 -18.35 39.39 22.48
CA THR A 271 -17.57 40.32 21.66
C THR A 271 -17.25 39.70 20.31
N PRO A 272 -17.62 40.32 19.17
CA PRO A 272 -17.32 39.79 17.84
C PRO A 272 -15.82 39.82 17.57
N MET A 273 -15.24 38.66 17.31
CA MET A 273 -13.80 38.53 17.03
C MET A 273 -13.52 38.62 15.53
N MET A 274 -14.26 37.84 14.74
CA MET A 274 -14.00 37.68 13.33
C MET A 274 -15.29 37.32 12.61
N ALA A 275 -15.49 37.89 11.43
CA ALA A 275 -16.57 37.52 10.53
C ALA A 275 -16.03 37.01 9.20
N THR A 276 -16.75 36.08 8.60
CA THR A 276 -16.52 35.58 7.24
C THR A 276 -17.80 35.83 6.47
N VAL A 277 -17.70 36.50 5.32
CA VAL A 277 -18.84 36.79 4.44
C VAL A 277 -18.54 36.19 3.08
N ALA A 278 -19.52 35.47 2.52
CA ALA A 278 -19.44 34.90 1.18
C ALA A 278 -20.74 35.17 0.40
N THR A 279 -20.58 35.50 -0.87
CA THR A 279 -21.59 35.54 -1.91
C THR A 279 -21.20 34.53 -3.00
N GLU A 280 -21.94 34.49 -4.10
CA GLU A 280 -21.59 33.62 -5.23
C GLU A 280 -20.27 34.00 -5.92
N THR A 281 -19.84 35.26 -5.80
CA THR A 281 -18.70 35.81 -6.55
C THR A 281 -17.64 36.45 -5.67
N GLU A 282 -17.92 36.65 -4.39
CA GLU A 282 -17.00 37.30 -3.46
C GLU A 282 -16.96 36.54 -2.13
N ALA A 283 -15.78 36.37 -1.55
CA ALA A 283 -15.66 35.92 -0.17
C ALA A 283 -14.53 36.67 0.53
N PHE A 284 -14.76 37.07 1.77
CA PHE A 284 -13.77 37.79 2.57
C PHE A 284 -13.93 37.54 4.05
N ARG A 285 -12.83 37.78 4.77
CA ARG A 285 -12.75 37.79 6.23
C ARG A 285 -12.70 39.23 6.72
N LYS A 286 -13.42 39.52 7.80
CA LYS A 286 -13.41 40.81 8.51
C LYS A 286 -12.93 40.62 9.94
N GLN A 287 -11.97 41.43 10.37
CA GLN A 287 -11.50 41.52 11.76
C GLN A 287 -11.31 42.99 12.10
N GLY A 288 -12.16 43.53 12.98
CA GLY A 288 -12.29 44.99 13.14
C GLY A 288 -12.66 45.66 11.81
N ASP A 289 -11.92 46.69 11.42
CA ASP A 289 -12.10 47.39 10.14
C ASP A 289 -11.36 46.75 8.96
N SER A 290 -10.48 45.77 9.22
CA SER A 290 -9.72 45.09 8.17
C SER A 290 -10.61 44.11 7.40
N LYS A 291 -10.57 44.19 6.07
CA LYS A 291 -11.25 43.28 5.13
C LYS A 291 -10.20 42.61 4.24
N ILE A 292 -10.13 41.29 4.29
CA ILE A 292 -9.16 40.48 3.53
C ILE A 292 -9.92 39.50 2.64
N ALA A 293 -9.77 39.60 1.32
CA ALA A 293 -10.38 38.69 0.37
C ALA A 293 -9.73 37.29 0.43
N PHE A 294 -10.52 36.24 0.19
CA PHE A 294 -9.98 34.90 0.02
C PHE A 294 -9.37 34.71 -1.38
N PRO A 295 -8.49 33.72 -1.57
CA PRO A 295 -8.00 33.35 -2.91
C PRO A 295 -9.13 32.87 -3.82
N ASP A 296 -9.01 33.10 -5.14
CA ASP A 296 -10.06 32.80 -6.14
C ASP A 296 -10.58 31.36 -6.08
N GLY A 297 -9.70 30.38 -5.89
CA GLY A 297 -10.10 28.97 -5.75
C GLY A 297 -11.05 28.74 -4.58
N MET A 298 -10.80 29.42 -3.45
CA MET A 298 -11.63 29.33 -2.25
C MET A 298 -12.92 30.13 -2.40
N ILE A 299 -12.90 31.27 -3.10
CA ILE A 299 -14.13 32.02 -3.44
C ILE A 299 -15.09 31.13 -4.23
N LYS A 300 -14.58 30.42 -5.25
CA LYS A 300 -15.38 29.50 -6.06
C LYS A 300 -15.98 28.36 -5.22
N GLU A 301 -15.18 27.74 -4.36
CA GLU A 301 -15.66 26.69 -3.46
C GLU A 301 -16.73 27.20 -2.49
N MET A 302 -16.49 28.33 -1.82
CA MET A 302 -17.45 28.92 -0.88
C MET A 302 -18.75 29.35 -1.58
N GLY A 303 -18.66 29.83 -2.82
CA GLY A 303 -19.80 30.18 -3.68
C GLY A 303 -20.77 29.01 -3.89
N ASN A 304 -20.29 27.76 -3.83
CA ASN A 304 -21.15 26.57 -3.94
C ASN A 304 -22.00 26.29 -2.68
N PHE A 305 -21.69 26.94 -1.55
CA PHE A 305 -22.36 26.72 -0.26
C PHE A 305 -23.14 27.93 0.26
N VAL A 306 -23.22 29.01 -0.51
CA VAL A 306 -24.04 30.19 -0.16
C VAL A 306 -25.52 29.95 -0.42
N GLY A 307 -26.37 30.72 0.25
CA GLY A 307 -27.81 30.50 0.24
C GLY A 307 -28.32 30.00 1.59
N ILE A 308 -29.65 29.94 1.71
CA ILE A 308 -30.34 29.56 2.94
C ILE A 308 -30.11 28.07 3.26
N PHE A 309 -30.21 27.21 2.25
CA PHE A 309 -29.93 25.77 2.35
C PHE A 309 -28.94 25.39 1.26
N PRO A 310 -27.67 25.09 1.60
CA PRO A 310 -26.64 24.75 0.61
C PRO A 310 -26.98 23.49 -0.19
N GLU A 311 -27.75 22.57 0.38
CA GLU A 311 -28.13 21.30 -0.25
C GLU A 311 -28.94 21.51 -1.55
N LEU A 312 -29.74 22.59 -1.62
CA LEU A 312 -30.47 22.94 -2.85
C LEU A 312 -29.53 23.31 -4.00
N LYS A 313 -28.43 24.00 -3.68
CA LYS A 313 -27.41 24.38 -4.67
C LYS A 313 -26.58 23.17 -5.08
N MET A 314 -26.26 22.28 -4.14
CA MET A 314 -25.60 21.00 -4.41
C MET A 314 -26.43 20.10 -5.34
N LEU A 315 -27.75 20.06 -5.16
CA LEU A 315 -28.67 19.36 -6.07
C LEU A 315 -28.69 19.96 -7.47
N ALA A 316 -28.71 21.30 -7.59
CA ALA A 316 -28.73 21.97 -8.88
C ALA A 316 -27.40 21.81 -9.67
N GLY A 317 -26.27 21.79 -8.97
CA GLY A 317 -24.94 21.67 -9.59
C GLY A 317 -24.58 20.27 -10.07
N ASN A 318 -25.23 19.22 -9.55
CA ASN A 318 -24.96 17.81 -9.88
C ASN A 318 -23.49 17.35 -9.68
N GLU A 319 -22.69 18.11 -8.92
CA GLU A 319 -21.28 17.84 -8.63
C GLU A 319 -21.08 16.99 -7.36
N ALA A 320 -22.13 16.75 -6.59
CA ALA A 320 -22.06 16.03 -5.33
C ALA A 320 -21.75 14.53 -5.54
N LYS A 321 -20.82 13.99 -4.75
CA LYS A 321 -20.42 12.58 -4.78
C LYS A 321 -20.54 11.95 -3.40
N LEU A 322 -21.02 10.72 -3.35
CA LEU A 322 -20.93 9.90 -2.13
C LEU A 322 -19.51 9.34 -2.03
N THR A 323 -18.81 9.74 -0.99
CA THR A 323 -17.53 9.16 -0.59
C THR A 323 -17.77 8.31 0.66
N GLY A 324 -17.27 7.07 0.68
CA GLY A 324 -17.43 6.17 1.84
C GLY A 324 -16.68 6.64 3.09
N ILE A 325 -16.89 5.92 4.19
CA ILE A 325 -16.03 5.90 5.39
C ILE A 325 -15.04 4.74 5.22
#